data_AF-A0A7V8FBL1-F1
#
_entry.id   AF-A0A7V8FBL1-F1
#
_cell.length_a   1.000
_cell.length_b   1.000
_cell.length_c   1.000
_cell.angle_alpha   90.00
_cell.angle_beta   90.00
_cell.angle_gamma   90.00
#
_symmetry.space_group_name_H-M   'P 1'
#
loop_
_entity.id
_entity.type
_entity.pdbx_description
1 polymer ?
#
loop_
_entity_poly.entity_id
_entity_poly.type
_entity_poly.pdbx_seq_one_letter_code
_entity_poly.pdbx_strand_id
1 'polypeptide(L)'
;MNAKLEKIAQMEGKTTYKDFRQGFAPRSLACDSDADIKMALGMAQRKVGAVAVAALETRYASTLMHERTLRRAWDHKVREDAKGAKAKLPPHEVAVLRMGAALAVRRLAGAQMTQHEVAEYAWLLCVRRERLDDAMRSAGGWLDSLCGDAEEKFLGALTRTKAA
;
A
#
# COMPACT_ATOMS: atom_id res chain seq x y z
N MET A 1 -24.63 18.80 11.93
CA MET A 1 -23.88 18.57 10.67
C MET A 1 -24.18 17.14 10.23
N ASN A 2 -24.60 16.92 8.97
CA ASN A 2 -25.16 15.64 8.53
C ASN A 2 -24.05 14.57 8.46
N ALA A 3 -24.13 13.50 9.25
CA ALA A 3 -23.12 12.42 9.27
C ALA A 3 -22.87 11.79 7.89
N LYS A 4 -23.84 11.92 6.97
CA LYS A 4 -23.72 11.53 5.57
C LYS A 4 -22.74 12.41 4.78
N LEU A 5 -22.71 13.72 5.05
CA LEU A 5 -21.78 14.67 4.44
C LEU A 5 -20.36 14.52 4.99
N GLU A 6 -20.21 14.22 6.28
CA GLU A 6 -18.89 13.86 6.85
C GLU A 6 -18.33 12.57 6.27
N LYS A 7 -19.21 11.59 5.99
CA LYS A 7 -18.81 10.33 5.36
C LYS A 7 -18.44 10.51 3.89
N ILE A 8 -19.16 11.36 3.16
CA ILE A 8 -18.83 11.76 1.79
C ILE A 8 -17.52 12.56 1.78
N ALA A 9 -17.33 13.53 2.66
CA ALA A 9 -16.06 14.27 2.81
C ALA A 9 -14.89 13.37 3.24
N GLN A 10 -15.13 12.33 4.05
CA GLN A 10 -14.14 11.29 4.38
C GLN A 10 -13.84 10.37 3.20
N MET A 11 -14.77 10.17 2.27
CA MET A 11 -14.52 9.44 1.03
C MET A 11 -13.77 10.33 0.04
N GLU A 12 -14.27 11.55 -0.23
CA GLU A 12 -13.65 12.54 -1.12
C GLU A 12 -12.24 12.96 -0.68
N GLY A 13 -11.98 13.06 0.63
CA GLY A 13 -10.66 13.31 1.20
C GLY A 13 -9.71 12.09 1.21
N LYS A 14 -10.21 10.87 0.96
CA LYS A 14 -9.42 9.64 0.84
C LYS A 14 -9.33 9.10 -0.59
N THR A 15 -10.18 9.59 -1.49
CA THR A 15 -10.22 9.25 -2.91
C THR A 15 -9.81 10.46 -3.75
N THR A 16 -8.70 11.10 -3.41
CA THR A 16 -7.98 11.92 -4.39
C THR A 16 -7.21 10.98 -5.30
N TYR A 17 -7.94 10.27 -6.18
CA TYR A 17 -7.58 9.91 -7.55
C TYR A 17 -8.35 8.65 -8.06
N LYS A 18 -9.09 8.88 -9.15
CA LYS A 18 -9.61 8.00 -10.19
C LYS A 18 -10.87 7.12 -9.97
N ASP A 19 -11.77 7.38 -10.92
CA ASP A 19 -12.97 6.69 -11.37
C ASP A 19 -12.96 5.15 -11.17
N PHE A 20 -13.98 4.64 -10.46
CA PHE A 20 -14.24 3.21 -10.28
C PHE A 20 -14.46 2.44 -11.61
N ARG A 21 -14.60 3.15 -12.74
CA ARG A 21 -14.65 2.56 -14.09
C ARG A 21 -13.27 2.21 -14.68
N GLN A 22 -12.17 2.69 -14.09
CA GLN A 22 -10.82 2.22 -14.40
C GLN A 22 -10.46 1.11 -13.41
N GLY A 23 -11.04 -0.07 -13.63
CA GLY A 23 -10.75 -1.26 -12.83
C GLY A 23 -9.24 -1.52 -12.71
N PHE A 24 -8.86 -2.13 -11.60
CA PHE A 24 -7.52 -2.62 -11.32
C PHE A 24 -6.84 -3.25 -12.55
N ALA A 25 -5.70 -2.70 -12.99
CA ALA A 25 -4.95 -3.26 -14.11
C ALA A 25 -3.43 -2.98 -14.03
N PRO A 26 -2.62 -3.98 -13.63
CA PRO A 26 -1.22 -4.04 -14.03
C PRO A 26 -1.11 -4.20 -15.55
N ARG A 27 -1.91 -5.13 -16.08
CA ARG A 27 -2.15 -5.44 -17.49
C ARG A 27 -3.47 -6.23 -17.59
N SER A 28 -4.64 -5.58 -17.47
CA SER A 28 -5.90 -6.22 -17.86
C SER A 28 -6.14 -5.99 -19.35
N LEU A 29 -6.54 -7.04 -20.06
CA LEU A 29 -6.95 -6.93 -21.46
C LEU A 29 -8.44 -6.58 -21.52
N ALA A 30 -8.88 -5.95 -22.61
CA ALA A 30 -10.29 -5.59 -22.81
C ALA A 30 -11.26 -6.78 -22.77
N CYS A 31 -10.75 -8.02 -22.81
CA CYS A 31 -11.53 -9.26 -22.73
C CYS A 31 -11.59 -9.89 -21.33
N ASP A 32 -10.91 -9.35 -20.33
CA ASP A 32 -10.94 -9.91 -18.97
C ASP A 32 -12.27 -9.55 -18.30
N SER A 33 -13.02 -10.57 -17.86
CA SER A 33 -14.25 -10.33 -17.12
C SER A 33 -13.95 -9.98 -15.66
N ASP A 34 -14.85 -9.23 -15.02
CA ASP A 34 -14.78 -8.96 -13.58
C ASP A 34 -14.72 -10.25 -12.74
N ALA A 35 -15.32 -11.34 -13.22
CA ALA A 35 -15.29 -12.63 -12.56
C ALA A 35 -13.89 -13.26 -12.61
N ASP A 36 -13.21 -13.17 -13.74
CA ASP A 36 -11.83 -13.67 -13.91
C ASP A 36 -10.85 -12.91 -13.03
N ILE A 37 -10.98 -11.58 -13.00
CA ILE A 37 -10.14 -10.72 -12.15
C ILE A 37 -10.35 -11.07 -10.67
N LYS A 38 -11.59 -11.18 -10.21
CA LYS A 38 -11.91 -11.56 -8.82
C LYS A 38 -11.39 -12.96 -8.48
N MET A 39 -11.54 -13.90 -9.39
CA MET A 39 -11.04 -15.26 -9.21
C MET A 39 -9.50 -15.28 -9.14
N ALA A 40 -8.81 -14.58 -10.03
CA ALA A 40 -7.36 -14.48 -10.06
C ALA A 40 -6.82 -13.78 -8.79
N LEU A 41 -7.44 -12.70 -8.32
CA LEU A 41 -7.13 -12.06 -7.04
C LEU A 41 -7.32 -13.04 -5.88
N GLY A 42 -8.42 -13.79 -5.84
CA GLY A 42 -8.67 -14.82 -4.83
C GLY A 42 -7.66 -15.98 -4.86
N MET A 43 -7.12 -16.33 -6.02
CA MET A 43 -6.03 -17.32 -6.15
C MET A 43 -4.69 -16.75 -5.70
N ALA A 44 -4.37 -15.51 -6.07
CA ALA A 44 -3.17 -14.82 -5.61
C ALA A 44 -3.17 -14.67 -4.08
N GLN A 45 -4.29 -14.23 -3.50
CA GLN A 45 -4.47 -14.07 -2.06
C GLN A 45 -4.20 -15.37 -1.29
N ARG A 46 -4.62 -16.51 -1.82
CA ARG A 46 -4.35 -17.82 -1.19
C ARG A 46 -2.88 -18.21 -1.20
N LYS A 47 -2.09 -17.68 -2.15
CA LYS A 47 -0.66 -17.99 -2.30
C LYS A 47 0.26 -17.04 -1.54
N VAL A 48 0.00 -15.73 -1.64
CA VAL A 48 0.88 -14.68 -1.08
C VAL A 48 0.28 -13.96 0.13
N GLY A 49 -0.98 -14.24 0.46
CA GLY A 49 -1.69 -13.62 1.56
C GLY A 49 -2.37 -12.30 1.21
N ALA A 50 -3.23 -11.85 2.13
CA ALA A 50 -4.08 -10.67 1.93
C ALA A 50 -3.30 -9.34 1.90
N VAL A 51 -2.17 -9.24 2.60
CA VAL A 51 -1.37 -8.00 2.64
C VAL A 51 -0.72 -7.73 1.29
N ALA A 52 -0.20 -8.78 0.63
CA ALA A 52 0.43 -8.66 -0.67
C ALA A 52 -0.59 -8.26 -1.75
N VAL A 53 -1.77 -8.87 -1.73
CA VAL A 53 -2.89 -8.48 -2.63
C VAL A 53 -3.38 -7.06 -2.34
N ALA A 54 -3.49 -6.66 -1.08
CA ALA A 54 -3.85 -5.29 -0.73
C ALA A 54 -2.83 -4.25 -1.25
N ALA A 55 -1.53 -4.58 -1.23
CA ALA A 55 -0.49 -3.72 -1.79
C ALA A 55 -0.62 -3.61 -3.31
N LEU A 56 -0.87 -4.75 -3.96
CA LEU A 56 -1.14 -4.84 -5.39
C LEU A 56 -2.35 -3.96 -5.78
N GLU A 57 -3.49 -4.13 -5.10
CA GLU A 57 -4.71 -3.35 -5.31
C GLU A 57 -4.47 -1.85 -5.09
N THR A 58 -3.74 -1.49 -4.04
CA THR A 58 -3.36 -0.08 -3.75
C THR A 58 -2.60 0.53 -4.94
N ARG A 59 -1.63 -0.20 -5.51
CA ARG A 59 -0.84 0.26 -6.66
C ARG A 59 -1.67 0.44 -7.91
N TYR A 60 -2.31 -0.63 -8.36
CA TYR A 60 -2.89 -0.66 -9.71
C TYR A 60 -4.32 -0.12 -9.77
N ALA A 61 -5.02 -0.01 -8.64
CA ALA A 61 -6.26 0.74 -8.54
C ALA A 61 -6.04 2.18 -8.02
N SER A 62 -4.78 2.59 -7.77
CA SER A 62 -4.43 3.94 -7.29
C SER A 62 -5.28 4.39 -6.08
N THR A 63 -5.44 3.50 -5.10
CA THR A 63 -6.41 3.67 -4.00
C THR A 63 -5.75 3.61 -2.63
N LEU A 64 -6.28 4.37 -1.67
CA LEU A 64 -5.88 4.32 -0.26
C LEU A 64 -6.79 3.42 0.60
N MET A 65 -7.66 2.62 -0.03
CA MET A 65 -8.60 1.74 0.69
C MET A 65 -7.90 0.83 1.71
N HIS A 66 -6.70 0.35 1.38
CA HIS A 66 -5.95 -0.58 2.21
C HIS A 66 -4.89 0.08 3.12
N GLU A 67 -4.86 1.41 3.22
CA GLU A 67 -3.78 2.14 3.90
C GLU A 67 -3.57 1.66 5.34
N ARG A 68 -4.66 1.53 6.10
CA ARG A 68 -4.61 1.06 7.50
C ARG A 68 -4.06 -0.37 7.60
N THR A 69 -4.42 -1.24 6.68
CA THR A 69 -3.99 -2.65 6.66
C THR A 69 -2.50 -2.73 6.36
N LEU A 70 -2.03 -2.02 5.33
CA LEU A 70 -0.63 -2.00 4.93
C LEU A 70 0.26 -1.40 6.03
N ARG A 71 -0.17 -0.29 6.64
CA ARG A 71 0.55 0.33 7.76
C ARG A 71 0.65 -0.59 8.98
N ARG A 72 -0.42 -1.34 9.31
CA ARG A 72 -0.41 -2.32 10.39
C ARG A 72 0.51 -3.50 10.10
N ALA A 73 0.52 -3.97 8.84
CA ALA A 73 1.40 -5.05 8.42
C ALA A 73 2.88 -4.62 8.50
N TRP A 74 3.19 -3.38 8.13
CA TRP A 74 4.52 -2.81 8.34
C TRP A 74 4.91 -2.72 9.81
N ASP A 75 4.01 -2.20 10.67
CA ASP A 75 4.22 -2.16 12.12
C ASP A 75 4.52 -3.56 12.69
N HIS A 76 3.82 -4.59 12.21
CA HIS A 76 4.06 -5.97 12.59
C HIS A 76 5.44 -6.45 12.13
N LYS A 77 5.79 -6.24 10.85
CA LYS A 77 7.11 -6.58 10.31
C LYS A 77 8.24 -5.96 11.13
N VAL A 78 8.18 -4.65 11.37
CA VAL A 78 9.19 -3.91 12.17
C VAL A 78 9.33 -4.51 13.57
N ARG A 79 8.22 -4.91 14.21
CA ARG A 79 8.25 -5.55 15.53
C ARG A 79 8.89 -6.93 15.49
N GLU A 80 8.59 -7.74 14.48
CA GLU A 80 9.21 -9.07 14.31
C GLU A 80 10.71 -8.95 14.06
N ASP A 81 11.14 -8.02 13.21
CA ASP A 81 12.56 -7.74 12.96
C ASP A 81 13.26 -7.30 14.27
N ALA A 82 12.61 -6.44 15.05
CA ALA A 82 13.14 -5.95 16.32
C ALA A 82 13.21 -7.03 17.42
N LYS A 83 12.26 -7.98 17.45
CA LYS A 83 12.31 -9.16 18.33
C LYS A 83 13.52 -10.04 18.00
N GLY A 84 13.78 -10.26 16.72
CA GLY A 84 14.99 -10.97 16.26
C GLY A 84 16.28 -10.30 16.73
N ALA A 85 16.27 -8.97 16.82
CA ALA A 85 17.42 -8.17 17.28
C ALA A 85 17.48 -7.93 18.80
N LYS A 86 16.53 -8.46 19.60
CA LYS A 86 16.38 -8.16 21.05
C LYS A 86 16.38 -6.65 21.39
N ALA A 87 16.00 -5.79 20.44
CA ALA A 87 16.06 -4.34 20.61
C ALA A 87 14.67 -3.75 20.80
N LYS A 88 14.45 -2.99 21.89
CA LYS A 88 13.24 -2.20 22.06
C LYS A 88 13.43 -0.86 21.35
N LEU A 89 12.69 -0.63 20.26
CA LEU A 89 12.74 0.64 19.54
C LEU A 89 12.21 1.79 20.43
N PRO A 90 12.91 2.92 20.53
CA PRO A 90 12.43 4.07 21.27
C PRO A 90 11.21 4.70 20.57
N PRO A 91 10.32 5.41 21.30
CA PRO A 91 9.06 5.92 20.74
C PRO A 91 9.20 6.82 19.52
N HIS A 92 10.27 7.63 19.46
CA HIS A 92 10.52 8.53 18.33
C HIS A 92 10.85 7.77 17.04
N GLU A 93 11.63 6.67 17.12
CA GLU A 93 11.91 5.82 15.95
C GLU A 93 10.65 5.14 15.44
N VAL A 94 9.79 4.70 16.35
CA VAL A 94 8.49 4.11 15.99
C VAL A 94 7.63 5.14 15.24
N ALA A 95 7.65 6.42 15.64
CA ALA A 95 6.93 7.48 14.93
C ALA A 95 7.50 7.72 13.52
N VAL A 96 8.82 7.75 13.37
CA VAL A 96 9.49 7.90 12.06
C VAL A 96 9.15 6.73 11.13
N LEU A 97 9.24 5.49 11.61
CA LEU A 97 8.93 4.30 10.82
C LEU A 97 7.46 4.25 10.39
N ARG A 98 6.55 4.68 11.26
CA ARG A 98 5.11 4.75 10.96
C ARG A 98 4.78 5.85 9.97
N MET A 99 5.42 7.00 10.08
CA MET A 99 5.26 8.08 9.11
C MET A 99 5.83 7.65 7.76
N GLY A 100 7.06 7.12 7.73
CA GLY A 100 7.69 6.58 6.52
C GLY A 100 6.78 5.58 5.81
N ALA A 101 6.16 4.67 6.53
CA ALA A 101 5.19 3.73 5.97
C ALA A 101 3.92 4.39 5.43
N ALA A 102 3.38 5.40 6.11
CA ALA A 102 2.22 6.14 5.62
C ALA A 102 2.53 6.86 4.30
N LEU A 103 3.70 7.51 4.20
CA LEU A 103 4.16 8.17 2.98
C LEU A 103 4.43 7.15 1.86
N ALA A 104 5.04 6.01 2.18
CA ALA A 104 5.30 4.93 1.23
C ALA A 104 4.01 4.36 0.63
N VAL A 105 2.96 4.14 1.45
CA VAL A 105 1.66 3.67 0.94
C VAL A 105 0.98 4.71 0.04
N ARG A 106 1.09 6.01 0.37
CA ARG A 106 0.57 7.07 -0.50
C ARG A 106 1.29 7.12 -1.84
N ARG A 107 2.62 7.00 -1.83
CA ARG A 107 3.42 6.86 -3.06
C ARG A 107 3.02 5.62 -3.86
N LEU A 108 2.80 4.49 -3.17
CA LEU A 108 2.33 3.26 -3.81
C LEU A 108 0.99 3.47 -4.52
N ALA A 109 0.07 4.23 -3.92
CA ALA A 109 -1.21 4.60 -4.50
C ALA A 109 -1.12 5.67 -5.61
N GLY A 110 0.08 6.11 -5.99
CA GLY A 110 0.32 7.07 -7.07
C GLY A 110 0.47 8.53 -6.64
N ALA A 111 0.46 8.84 -5.33
CA ALA A 111 0.69 10.20 -4.86
C ALA A 111 2.14 10.63 -5.16
N GLN A 112 2.29 11.74 -5.86
CA GLN A 112 3.57 12.40 -6.02
C GLN A 112 3.90 13.12 -4.71
N MET A 113 5.05 12.79 -4.10
CA MET A 113 5.52 13.50 -2.91
C MET A 113 6.83 14.20 -3.23
N THR A 114 6.80 15.52 -3.14
CA THR A 114 7.95 16.39 -3.34
C THR A 114 8.93 16.27 -2.17
N GLN A 115 10.18 16.69 -2.38
CA GLN A 115 11.16 16.76 -1.31
C GLN A 115 10.75 17.74 -0.19
N HIS A 116 9.99 18.79 -0.53
CA HIS A 116 9.52 19.78 0.43
C HIS A 116 8.51 19.19 1.41
N GLU A 117 7.52 18.44 0.92
CA GLU A 117 6.52 17.77 1.77
C GLU A 117 7.18 16.78 2.73
N VAL A 118 8.19 16.02 2.27
CA VAL A 118 8.92 15.12 3.17
C VAL A 118 9.71 15.89 4.22
N ALA A 119 10.29 17.04 3.88
CA ALA A 119 10.99 17.90 4.83
C ALA A 119 10.02 18.48 5.88
N GLU A 120 8.81 18.88 5.51
CA GLU A 120 7.78 19.34 6.44
C GLU A 120 7.37 18.24 7.42
N TYR A 121 7.12 17.01 6.93
CA TYR A 121 6.81 15.89 7.81
C TYR A 121 7.96 15.53 8.74
N ALA A 122 9.20 15.62 8.26
CA ALA A 122 10.38 15.39 9.10
C ALA A 122 10.52 16.48 10.18
N TRP A 123 10.25 17.73 9.84
CA TRP A 123 10.22 18.84 10.79
C TRP A 123 9.16 18.65 11.87
N LEU A 124 7.93 18.23 11.51
CA LEU A 124 6.86 17.91 12.46
C LEU A 124 7.24 16.78 13.44
N LEU A 125 8.12 15.87 13.01
CA LEU A 125 8.63 14.77 13.83
C LEU A 125 9.93 15.13 14.56
N CYS A 126 10.44 16.36 14.40
CA CYS A 126 11.72 16.82 14.95
C CYS A 126 12.91 15.93 14.54
N VAL A 127 12.92 15.43 13.29
CA VAL A 127 14.01 14.60 12.76
C VAL A 127 14.59 15.19 11.48
N ARG A 128 15.80 14.74 11.12
CA ARG A 128 16.39 15.04 9.82
C ARG A 128 15.54 14.41 8.71
N ARG A 129 15.35 15.14 7.62
CA ARG A 129 14.60 14.68 6.43
C ARG A 129 15.13 13.34 5.92
N GLU A 130 16.45 13.17 5.88
CA GLU A 130 17.12 11.96 5.39
C GLU A 130 16.65 10.71 6.16
N ARG A 131 16.41 10.84 7.47
CA ARG A 131 15.95 9.74 8.32
C ARG A 131 14.51 9.32 7.97
N LEU A 132 13.66 10.29 7.65
CA LEU A 132 12.29 10.01 7.19
C LEU A 132 12.29 9.45 5.75
N ASP A 133 13.18 9.97 4.89
CA ASP A 133 13.38 9.45 3.54
C ASP A 133 13.87 8.00 3.54
N ASP A 134 14.77 7.62 4.45
CA ASP A 134 15.24 6.25 4.61
C ASP A 134 14.12 5.32 5.10
N ALA A 135 13.34 5.77 6.09
CA ALA A 135 12.18 5.00 6.58
C ALA A 135 11.12 4.81 5.49
N MET A 136 10.85 5.85 4.70
CA MET A 136 9.95 5.78 3.55
C MET A 136 10.49 4.84 2.47
N ARG A 137 11.78 4.90 2.13
CA ARG A 137 12.41 3.99 1.16
C ARG A 137 12.38 2.54 1.62
N SER A 138 12.65 2.28 2.90
CA SER A 138 12.59 0.95 3.50
C SER A 138 11.18 0.35 3.43
N ALA A 139 10.16 1.12 3.84
CA ALA A 139 8.77 0.71 3.71
C ALA A 139 8.34 0.53 2.24
N GLY A 140 8.77 1.44 1.36
CA GLY A 140 8.50 1.39 -0.08
C GLY A 140 9.06 0.13 -0.73
N GLY A 141 10.34 -0.17 -0.52
CA GLY A 141 10.96 -1.37 -1.08
C GLY A 141 10.32 -2.68 -0.59
N TRP A 142 9.85 -2.72 0.65
CA TRP A 142 9.08 -3.85 1.16
C TRP A 142 7.69 -3.97 0.49
N LEU A 143 6.97 -2.86 0.33
CA LEU A 143 5.70 -2.84 -0.40
C LEU A 143 5.88 -3.22 -1.88
N ASP A 144 6.99 -2.81 -2.50
CA ASP A 144 7.33 -3.18 -3.88
C ASP A 144 7.55 -4.68 -4.03
N SER A 145 8.28 -5.30 -3.09
CA SER A 145 8.46 -6.76 -3.05
C SER A 145 7.13 -7.49 -2.90
N LEU A 146 6.27 -7.05 -1.99
CA LEU A 146 4.93 -7.63 -1.82
C LEU A 146 4.09 -7.52 -3.09
N CYS A 147 4.15 -6.37 -3.78
CA CYS A 147 3.46 -6.17 -5.05
C CYS A 147 3.99 -7.10 -6.13
N GLY A 148 5.31 -7.23 -6.25
CA GLY A 148 5.94 -8.10 -7.25
C GLY A 148 5.51 -9.56 -7.11
N ASP A 149 5.54 -10.08 -5.88
CA ASP A 149 5.09 -11.45 -5.58
C ASP A 149 3.60 -11.64 -5.89
N ALA A 150 2.76 -10.68 -5.49
CA ALA A 150 1.33 -10.73 -5.73
C ALA A 150 0.98 -10.63 -7.22
N GLU A 151 1.69 -9.77 -7.96
CA GLU A 151 1.50 -9.57 -9.40
C GLU A 151 1.83 -10.84 -10.18
N GLU A 152 2.96 -11.48 -9.87
CA GLU A 152 3.36 -12.75 -10.49
C GLU A 152 2.26 -13.82 -10.30
N LYS A 153 1.73 -13.96 -9.08
CA LYS A 153 0.67 -14.95 -8.81
C LYS A 153 -0.67 -14.58 -9.41
N PHE A 154 -1.00 -13.29 -9.47
CA PHE A 154 -2.21 -12.79 -10.10
C PHE A 154 -2.20 -13.05 -11.61
N LEU A 155 -1.14 -12.63 -12.31
CA LEU A 155 -1.00 -12.85 -13.76
C LEU A 155 -0.93 -14.35 -14.10
N GLY A 156 -0.24 -15.15 -13.28
CA GLY A 156 -0.23 -16.60 -13.42
C GLY A 156 -1.59 -17.26 -13.19
N ALA A 157 -2.47 -16.67 -12.39
CA ALA A 157 -3.83 -17.16 -12.20
C ALA A 157 -4.75 -16.74 -13.36
N LEU A 158 -4.64 -15.47 -13.80
CA LEU A 158 -5.45 -14.90 -14.88
C LEU A 158 -5.20 -15.59 -16.23
N THR A 159 -3.98 -16.07 -16.47
CA THR A 159 -3.67 -16.85 -17.68
C THR A 159 -4.22 -18.28 -17.63
N ARG A 160 -4.23 -18.92 -16.45
CA ARG A 160 -4.77 -20.28 -16.27
C ARG A 160 -6.28 -20.35 -16.42
N THR A 161 -6.99 -19.32 -15.96
CA THR A 161 -8.46 -19.24 -16.05
C THR A 161 -8.93 -19.11 -17.49
N LYS A 162 -8.07 -18.67 -18.42
CA LYS A 162 -8.34 -18.63 -19.86
C LYS A 162 -8.08 -19.96 -20.59
N ALA A 163 -7.32 -20.87 -19.98
CA ALA A 163 -6.94 -22.15 -20.59
C ALA A 163 -7.85 -23.32 -20.15
N ALA A 164 -8.76 -23.07 -19.21
CA ALA A 164 -9.75 -24.02 -18.69
C ALA A 164 -11.13 -23.71 -19.27
#